data_AF-A0A819MJN0-F1
#
_entry.id   AF-A0A819MJN0-F1
#
_cell.length_a   1.000
_cell.length_b   1.000
_cell.length_c   1.000
_cell.angle_alpha   90.00
_cell.angle_beta   90.00
_cell.angle_gamma   90.00
#
_symmetry.space_group_name_H-M   'P 1'
#
loop_
_entity.id
_entity.type
_entity.pdbx_description
1 polymer ?
#
loop_
_entity_poly.entity_id
_entity_poly.type
_entity_poly.pdbx_seq_one_letter_code
_entity_poly.pdbx_strand_id
1 'polypeptide(L)'
;YQITKQDIVNWEKTHGSIQKESFVIANTGWSNYWNDPKKFIGFDENQVRHFPGWGREAAQYLLEKGVRGLGIDTLSIDAGNNPNFDAHQVFLKADKYLVENININIKKSSKLPEVGATIFVLPIPIENGSEAPARIIAYA
;
A
#
# COMPACT_ATOMS: atom_id res chain seq x y z
N TYR A 1 -5.15 -0.22 12.38
CA TYR A 1 -3.92 0.53 12.66
C TYR A 1 -3.63 1.45 11.49
N GLN A 2 -3.23 2.70 11.75
CA GLN A 2 -2.83 3.63 10.70
C GLN A 2 -1.32 3.83 10.76
N ILE A 3 -0.63 3.58 9.64
CA ILE A 3 0.80 3.76 9.51
C ILE A 3 1.10 5.25 9.64
N THR A 4 2.02 5.60 10.51
CA THR A 4 2.39 6.98 10.83
C THR A 4 3.68 7.39 10.12
N LYS A 5 3.92 8.70 10.05
CA LYS A 5 5.23 9.23 9.64
C LYS A 5 6.36 8.65 10.50
N GLN A 6 6.12 8.43 11.79
CA GLN A 6 7.14 7.92 12.69
C GLN A 6 7.55 6.49 12.37
N ASP A 7 6.62 5.65 11.90
CA ASP A 7 6.92 4.28 11.47
C ASP A 7 7.86 4.29 10.26
N ILE A 8 7.61 5.19 9.30
CA ILE A 8 8.48 5.37 8.13
C ILE A 8 9.87 5.87 8.57
N VAL A 9 9.92 6.90 9.42
CA VAL A 9 11.19 7.44 9.94
C VAL A 9 11.99 6.36 10.69
N ASN A 10 11.31 5.49 11.44
CA ASN A 10 11.97 4.39 12.12
C ASN A 10 12.48 3.32 11.14
N TRP A 11 11.73 3.00 10.10
CA TRP A 11 12.17 2.11 9.03
C TRP A 11 13.38 2.69 8.26
N GLU A 12 13.40 4.00 7.99
CA GLU A 12 14.51 4.65 7.29
C GLU A 12 15.82 4.64 8.10
N LYS A 13 15.76 4.58 9.44
CA LYS A 13 16.96 4.45 10.28
C LYS A 13 17.70 3.14 10.05
N THR A 14 16.99 2.08 9.67
CA THR A 14 17.57 0.74 9.46
C THR A 14 17.84 0.43 8.00
N HIS A 15 17.08 1.01 7.07
CA HIS A 15 17.13 0.68 5.63
C HIS A 15 17.64 1.83 4.75
N GLY A 16 17.91 2.99 5.34
CA GLY A 16 18.30 4.20 4.62
C GLY A 16 17.10 5.03 4.18
N SER A 17 17.37 6.25 3.68
CA SER A 17 16.33 7.14 3.18
C SER A 17 15.63 6.54 1.97
N ILE A 18 14.30 6.61 1.95
CA ILE A 18 13.49 6.29 0.78
C ILE A 18 13.89 7.24 -0.34
N GLN A 19 14.22 6.67 -1.51
CA GLN A 19 14.68 7.42 -2.67
C GLN A 19 13.50 8.04 -3.42
N LYS A 20 13.75 9.17 -4.09
CA LYS A 20 12.78 9.78 -5.00
C LYS A 20 12.37 8.78 -6.09
N GLU A 21 11.14 8.88 -6.57
CA GLU A 21 10.54 8.01 -7.59
C GLU A 21 10.37 6.54 -7.18
N SER A 22 10.62 6.19 -5.91
CA SER A 22 10.33 4.84 -5.39
C SER A 22 8.83 4.54 -5.41
N PHE A 23 8.51 3.25 -5.43
CA PHE A 23 7.19 2.72 -5.07
C PHE A 23 7.30 2.09 -3.67
N VAL A 24 6.44 2.49 -2.74
CA VAL A 24 6.52 2.05 -1.33
C VAL A 24 5.33 1.16 -1.00
N ILE A 25 5.60 -0.04 -0.52
CA ILE A 25 4.56 -1.01 -0.12
C ILE A 25 4.53 -1.10 1.41
N ALA A 26 3.34 -0.93 1.97
CA ALA A 26 3.07 -1.35 3.34
C ALA A 26 2.72 -2.84 3.37
N ASN A 27 3.63 -3.67 3.88
CA ASN A 27 3.36 -5.08 4.15
C ASN A 27 2.85 -5.24 5.58
N THR A 28 1.54 -5.29 5.75
CA THR A 28 0.91 -5.38 7.07
C THR A 28 0.68 -6.83 7.54
N GLY A 29 0.87 -7.80 6.64
CA GLY A 29 0.55 -9.21 6.85
C GLY A 29 -0.92 -9.56 6.61
N TRP A 30 -1.74 -8.60 6.18
CA TRP A 30 -3.16 -8.77 5.89
C TRP A 30 -3.44 -9.70 4.72
N SER A 31 -2.49 -9.82 3.78
CA SER A 31 -2.60 -10.78 2.68
C SER A 31 -2.83 -12.23 3.14
N ASN A 32 -2.46 -12.56 4.38
CA ASN A 32 -2.69 -13.89 4.96
C ASN A 32 -4.18 -14.22 5.14
N TYR A 33 -5.04 -13.21 5.20
CA TYR A 33 -6.50 -13.39 5.33
C TYR A 33 -7.22 -13.52 3.98
N TRP A 34 -6.52 -13.44 2.85
CA TRP A 34 -7.13 -13.42 1.51
C TRP A 34 -8.14 -14.56 1.25
N ASN A 35 -7.84 -15.77 1.73
CA ASN A 35 -8.71 -16.94 1.55
C ASN A 35 -9.87 -17.03 2.58
N ASP A 36 -9.98 -16.06 3.49
CA ASP A 36 -11.05 -15.91 4.46
C ASP A 36 -11.71 -14.52 4.28
N PRO A 37 -12.68 -14.39 3.36
CA PRO A 37 -13.26 -13.09 3.01
C PRO A 37 -13.84 -12.33 4.21
N LYS A 38 -14.38 -13.05 5.21
CA LYS A 38 -14.93 -12.42 6.42
C LYS A 38 -13.82 -11.72 7.21
N LYS A 39 -12.66 -12.37 7.39
CA LYS A 39 -11.51 -11.75 8.06
C LYS A 39 -10.85 -10.68 7.20
N PHE A 40 -10.73 -10.91 5.90
CA PHE A 40 -10.08 -9.96 4.99
C PHE A 40 -10.82 -8.62 4.91
N ILE A 41 -12.15 -8.67 4.80
CA ILE A 41 -12.99 -7.45 4.78
C ILE A 41 -13.10 -6.85 6.19
N GLY A 42 -13.14 -7.70 7.23
CA GLY A 42 -12.99 -7.29 8.63
C GLY A 42 -14.15 -6.46 9.17
N PHE A 43 -15.41 -6.76 8.80
CA PHE A 43 -16.57 -6.07 9.38
C PHE A 43 -16.76 -6.41 10.87
N ASP A 44 -17.05 -5.40 11.68
CA ASP A 44 -17.60 -5.56 13.02
C ASP A 44 -19.15 -5.58 13.00
N GLU A 45 -19.74 -5.68 14.20
CA GLU A 45 -21.20 -5.70 14.40
C GLU A 45 -21.91 -4.43 13.88
N ASN A 46 -21.18 -3.30 13.81
CA ASN A 46 -21.68 -2.01 13.34
C ASN A 46 -21.41 -1.75 11.85
N GLN A 47 -20.99 -2.77 11.09
CA GLN A 47 -20.62 -2.65 9.67
C GLN A 47 -19.42 -1.72 9.42
N VAL A 48 -18.53 -1.55 10.41
CA VAL A 48 -17.25 -0.86 10.24
C VAL A 48 -16.18 -1.86 9.86
N ARG A 49 -15.36 -1.55 8.85
CA ARG A 49 -14.25 -2.41 8.42
C ARG A 49 -13.02 -2.17 9.28
N HIS A 50 -12.32 -3.24 9.64
CA HIS A 50 -11.13 -3.21 10.48
C HIS A 50 -9.97 -3.89 9.76
N PHE A 51 -9.19 -3.09 9.04
CA PHE A 51 -7.90 -3.47 8.47
C PHE A 51 -6.94 -2.28 8.50
N PRO A 52 -5.62 -2.49 8.53
CA PRO A 52 -4.65 -1.42 8.58
C PRO A 52 -4.59 -0.60 7.29
N GLY A 53 -3.96 0.58 7.34
CA GLY A 53 -3.79 1.43 6.17
C GLY A 53 -2.78 2.54 6.40
N TRP A 54 -2.48 3.30 5.36
CA TRP A 54 -1.66 4.50 5.43
C TRP A 54 -2.41 5.62 6.15
N GLY A 55 -1.74 6.27 7.11
CA GLY A 55 -2.23 7.50 7.71
C GLY A 55 -1.95 8.72 6.82
N ARG A 56 -2.72 9.79 6.99
CA ARG A 56 -2.57 11.04 6.22
C ARG A 56 -1.16 11.61 6.28
N GLU A 57 -0.58 11.70 7.48
CA GLU A 57 0.77 12.25 7.67
C GLU A 57 1.86 11.37 7.06
N ALA A 58 1.66 10.04 7.06
CA ALA A 58 2.57 9.11 6.41
C ALA A 58 2.54 9.30 4.89
N ALA A 59 1.34 9.39 4.31
CA ALA A 59 1.19 9.68 2.89
C ALA A 59 1.81 11.04 2.53
N GLN A 60 1.54 12.09 3.30
CA GLN A 60 2.09 13.43 3.04
C GLN A 60 3.63 13.41 3.08
N TYR A 61 4.22 12.74 4.06
CA TYR A 61 5.67 12.59 4.17
C TYR A 61 6.28 11.88 2.96
N LEU A 62 5.69 10.77 2.50
CA LEU A 62 6.17 10.04 1.32
C LEU A 62 6.00 10.86 0.03
N LEU A 63 4.89 11.59 -0.10
CA LEU A 63 4.65 12.47 -1.24
C LEU A 63 5.73 13.58 -1.32
N GLU A 64 6.06 14.21 -0.20
CA GLU A 64 7.11 15.24 -0.11
C GLU A 64 8.50 14.68 -0.46
N LYS A 65 8.76 13.40 -0.17
CA LYS A 65 9.99 12.71 -0.62
C LYS A 65 9.99 12.38 -2.11
N GLY A 66 8.89 12.60 -2.82
CA GLY A 66 8.74 12.32 -4.25
C GLY A 66 8.53 10.85 -4.57
N VAL A 67 7.90 10.09 -3.66
CA VAL A 67 7.44 8.73 -3.94
C VAL A 67 6.42 8.75 -5.09
N ARG A 68 6.54 7.78 -6.00
CA ARG A 68 5.75 7.73 -7.24
C ARG A 68 4.40 7.04 -7.05
N GLY A 69 4.32 6.10 -6.12
CA GLY A 69 3.06 5.45 -5.75
C GLY A 69 3.15 4.67 -4.45
N LEU A 70 1.99 4.34 -3.90
CA LEU A 70 1.86 3.53 -2.69
C LEU A 70 1.21 2.19 -2.99
N GLY A 71 1.66 1.17 -2.26
CA GLY A 71 1.11 -0.16 -2.25
C GLY A 71 0.65 -0.58 -0.86
N ILE A 72 -0.32 -1.48 -0.78
CA ILE A 72 -0.69 -2.15 0.47
C ILE A 72 -1.30 -3.53 0.21
N ASP A 73 -1.26 -4.40 1.22
CA ASP A 73 -1.80 -5.75 1.18
C ASP A 73 -3.25 -5.90 1.70
N THR A 74 -3.93 -4.78 1.93
CA THR A 74 -5.32 -4.67 2.37
C THR A 74 -6.27 -4.31 1.22
N LEU A 75 -7.57 -4.36 1.51
CA LEU A 75 -8.64 -3.98 0.58
C LEU A 75 -8.60 -2.49 0.19
N SER A 76 -7.97 -1.64 1.01
CA SER A 76 -7.79 -0.23 0.71
C SER A 76 -6.47 0.32 1.22
N ILE A 77 -5.88 1.30 0.51
CA ILE A 77 -4.71 2.08 0.96
C ILE A 77 -4.97 2.79 2.29
N ASP A 78 -6.21 3.21 2.53
CA ASP A 78 -6.63 3.79 3.81
C ASP A 78 -7.09 2.71 4.79
N ALA A 79 -6.97 2.99 6.09
CA ALA A 79 -7.47 2.05 7.10
C ALA A 79 -8.98 1.85 6.95
N GLY A 80 -9.47 0.63 7.18
CA GLY A 80 -10.88 0.28 6.91
C GLY A 80 -11.91 1.12 7.67
N ASN A 81 -11.49 1.72 8.79
CA ASN A 81 -12.28 2.59 9.63
C ASN A 81 -12.04 4.09 9.37
N ASN A 82 -11.27 4.46 8.34
CA ASN A 82 -11.10 5.84 7.89
C ASN A 82 -12.13 6.17 6.79
N PRO A 83 -13.19 6.93 7.08
CA PRO A 83 -14.20 7.30 6.08
C PRO A 83 -13.72 8.39 5.11
N ASN A 84 -12.62 9.08 5.42
CA ASN A 84 -12.18 10.24 4.66
C ASN A 84 -11.25 9.89 3.48
N PHE A 85 -10.72 8.67 3.44
CA PHE A 85 -9.75 8.24 2.43
C PHE A 85 -8.59 9.22 2.27
N ASP A 86 -7.99 9.62 3.39
CA ASP A 86 -6.99 10.68 3.42
C ASP A 86 -5.75 10.36 2.58
N ALA A 87 -5.26 9.12 2.65
CA ALA A 87 -4.10 8.70 1.87
C ALA A 87 -4.42 8.69 0.35
N HIS A 88 -5.64 8.29 -0.02
CA HIS A 88 -6.11 8.45 -1.41
C HIS A 88 -6.06 9.90 -1.85
N GLN A 89 -6.65 10.80 -1.06
CA GLN A 89 -6.70 12.21 -1.42
C GLN A 89 -5.32 12.83 -1.56
N VAL A 90 -4.36 12.47 -0.70
CA VAL A 90 -2.99 13.00 -0.77
C VAL A 90 -2.30 12.57 -2.07
N PHE A 91 -2.32 11.28 -2.41
CA PHE A 91 -1.58 10.77 -3.57
C PHE A 91 -2.27 11.05 -4.90
N LEU A 92 -3.58 10.79 -5.01
CA LEU A 92 -4.30 10.93 -6.27
C LEU A 92 -4.44 12.39 -6.71
N LYS A 93 -4.58 13.35 -5.78
CA LYS A 93 -4.58 14.79 -6.12
C LYS A 93 -3.21 15.28 -6.62
N ALA A 94 -2.15 14.55 -6.30
CA ALA A 94 -0.79 14.86 -6.72
C ALA A 94 -0.35 14.08 -7.97
N ASP A 95 -1.32 13.52 -8.71
CA ASP A 95 -1.09 12.73 -9.94
C ASP A 95 -0.14 11.54 -9.70
N LYS A 96 -0.28 10.89 -8.54
CA LYS A 96 0.39 9.64 -8.17
C LYS A 96 -0.60 8.50 -8.22
N TYR A 97 -0.10 7.26 -8.17
CA TYR A 97 -0.94 6.07 -8.24
C TYR A 97 -0.88 5.21 -6.97
N LEU A 98 -1.88 4.37 -6.82
CA LEU A 98 -2.11 3.49 -5.68
C LEU A 98 -2.29 2.06 -6.18
N VAL A 99 -1.89 1.08 -5.36
CA VAL A 99 -2.10 -0.33 -5.66
C VAL A 99 -2.49 -1.08 -4.38
N GLU A 100 -3.64 -1.75 -4.44
CA GLU A 100 -4.24 -2.42 -3.29
C GLU A 100 -4.17 -3.95 -3.47
N ASN A 101 -4.44 -4.69 -2.40
CA ASN A 101 -4.47 -6.16 -2.39
C ASN A 101 -3.14 -6.80 -2.85
N ILE A 102 -1.99 -6.14 -2.61
CA ILE A 102 -0.68 -6.67 -3.00
C ILE A 102 -0.29 -7.82 -2.07
N ASN A 103 0.04 -8.98 -2.63
CA ASN A 103 0.62 -10.08 -1.86
C ASN A 103 2.11 -10.24 -2.18
N ILE A 104 2.97 -9.78 -1.25
CA ILE A 104 4.43 -10.02 -1.31
C ILE A 104 4.88 -11.23 -0.47
N ASN A 105 3.95 -11.91 0.22
CA ASN A 105 4.21 -13.01 1.15
C ASN A 105 4.14 -14.40 0.45
N ILE A 106 4.61 -14.50 -0.79
CA ILE A 106 4.60 -15.75 -1.56
C ILE A 106 5.74 -16.67 -1.04
N LYS A 107 5.42 -17.93 -0.74
CA LYS A 107 6.23 -18.90 0.04
C LYS A 107 7.77 -18.86 -0.19
N LYS A 108 8.49 -18.76 0.94
CA LYS A 108 9.90 -19.12 1.29
C LYS A 108 11.10 -18.89 0.33
N SER A 109 11.00 -18.95 -0.99
CA SER A 109 12.19 -18.94 -1.87
C SER A 109 12.49 -17.61 -2.57
N SER A 110 11.61 -16.60 -2.45
CA SER A 110 11.74 -15.35 -3.21
C SER A 110 11.22 -14.15 -2.41
N LYS A 111 11.75 -13.93 -1.19
CA LYS A 111 11.48 -12.68 -0.46
C LYS A 111 12.18 -11.54 -1.20
N LEU A 112 11.43 -10.48 -1.52
CA LEU A 112 12.00 -9.24 -1.99
C LEU A 112 12.84 -8.61 -0.86
N PRO A 113 13.96 -7.94 -1.18
CA PRO A 113 14.65 -7.10 -0.21
C PRO A 113 13.76 -5.92 0.19
N GLU A 114 13.99 -5.37 1.38
CA GLU A 114 13.32 -4.15 1.85
C GLU A 114 13.57 -2.96 0.92
N VAL A 115 14.74 -2.92 0.26
CA VAL A 115 15.16 -1.86 -0.67
C VAL A 115 15.85 -2.46 -1.88
N GLY A 116 15.65 -1.85 -3.04
CA GLY A 116 16.41 -2.15 -4.27
C GLY A 116 15.70 -3.07 -5.27
N ALA A 117 14.53 -3.59 -4.93
CA ALA A 117 13.70 -4.33 -5.89
C ALA A 117 13.13 -3.38 -6.96
N THR A 118 13.01 -3.89 -8.18
CA THR A 118 12.27 -3.24 -9.28
C THR A 118 10.88 -3.84 -9.37
N ILE A 119 9.86 -2.99 -9.52
CA ILE A 119 8.45 -3.39 -9.64
C ILE A 119 7.87 -2.96 -10.98
N PHE A 120 7.09 -3.86 -11.60
CA PHE A 120 6.23 -3.59 -12.73
C PHE A 120 4.78 -3.67 -12.28
N VAL A 121 4.02 -2.61 -12.51
CA VAL A 121 2.58 -2.54 -12.27
C VAL A 121 1.90 -2.45 -13.62
N LEU A 122 1.22 -3.52 -14.02
CA LEU A 122 0.67 -3.69 -15.37
C LEU A 122 -0.88 -3.74 -15.30
N PRO A 123 -1.56 -2.58 -15.23
CA PRO A 123 -3.02 -2.52 -15.26
C PRO A 123 -3.57 -2.84 -16.64
N ILE A 124 -4.80 -3.38 -16.69
CA ILE A 124 -5.54 -3.50 -17.95
C ILE A 124 -5.85 -2.09 -18.48
N PRO A 125 -5.56 -1.76 -19.75
CA PRO A 125 -5.90 -0.46 -20.32
C PRO A 125 -7.40 -0.37 -20.59
N ILE A 126 -8.14 0.17 -19.63
CA ILE A 126 -9.58 0.41 -19.74
C ILE A 126 -9.79 1.85 -20.21
N GLU A 127 -10.55 2.04 -21.29
CA GLU A 127 -10.90 3.37 -21.80
C GLU A 127 -11.65 4.18 -20.72
N ASN A 128 -11.13 5.36 -20.38
CA ASN A 128 -11.64 6.23 -19.30
C ASN A 128 -11.75 5.53 -17.93
N GLY A 129 -10.99 4.46 -17.70
CA GLY A 129 -10.97 3.75 -16.42
C GLY A 129 -10.27 4.55 -15.33
N SER A 130 -10.90 4.68 -14.16
CA SER A 130 -10.28 5.26 -12.96
C SER A 130 -9.34 4.28 -12.26
N GLU A 131 -9.58 2.99 -12.45
CA GLU A 131 -8.81 1.88 -11.87
C GLU A 131 -8.91 0.64 -12.77
N ALA A 132 -8.00 -0.30 -12.59
CA ALA A 132 -8.06 -1.60 -13.26
C ALA A 132 -7.31 -2.65 -12.42
N PRO A 133 -7.74 -3.92 -12.48
CA PRO A 133 -6.90 -5.02 -12.01
C PRO A 133 -5.53 -4.97 -12.70
N ALA A 134 -4.48 -5.24 -11.95
CA ALA A 134 -3.11 -5.21 -12.46
C ALA A 134 -2.39 -6.52 -12.16
N ARG A 135 -1.52 -6.94 -13.09
CA ARG A 135 -0.49 -7.93 -12.79
C ARG A 135 0.73 -7.20 -12.25
N ILE A 136 1.08 -7.48 -11.00
CA ILE A 136 2.27 -6.94 -10.35
C ILE A 136 3.39 -7.99 -10.44
N ILE A 137 4.58 -7.56 -10.85
CA ILE A 137 5.78 -8.39 -10.91
C ILE A 137 6.91 -7.60 -10.26
N ALA A 138 7.74 -8.25 -9.45
CA ALA A 138 8.93 -7.62 -8.91
C ALA A 138 10.14 -8.56 -9.02
N TYR A 139 11.33 -7.98 -9.16
CA TYR A 139 12.60 -8.70 -9.14
C TYR A 139 13.66 -7.88 -8.40
N ALA A 140 14.66 -8.57 -7.86
CA ALA A 140 15.79 -8.00 -7.12
C ALA A 140 17.07 -8.76 -7.47
#